data_AF-A0A535B3Y6-F1
#
_entry.id   AF-A0A535B3Y6-F1
#
_cell.length_a   1.000
_cell.length_b   1.000
_cell.length_c   1.000
_cell.angle_alpha   90.00
_cell.angle_beta   90.00
_cell.angle_gamma   90.00
#
_symmetry.space_group_name_H-M   'P 1'
#
loop_
_entity.id
_entity.type
_entity.pdbx_description
1 polymer ?
#
loop_
_entity_poly.entity_id
_entity_poly.type
_entity_poly.pdbx_seq_one_letter_code
_entity_poly.pdbx_strand_id
1 'polypeptide(L)'
;MRSLLLTIFAVLWAIVLVLVGGRFVALLAGANQDSELIQNLYDWSEFWVKPFFNMFGLANKGVENTGGTFEPASLLAFAVYLIVGAFVWMILSGAAFTRFRHA
;
A
#
# COMPACT_ATOMS: atom_id res chain seq x y z
N MET A 1 12.49 9.31 22.92
CA MET A 1 11.10 8.80 22.81
C MET A 1 10.45 9.16 21.47
N ARG A 2 10.34 10.44 21.07
CA ARG A 2 9.77 10.84 19.77
C ARG A 2 10.40 10.16 18.54
N SER A 3 11.73 10.06 18.49
CA SER A 3 12.43 9.36 17.41
C SER A 3 12.03 7.89 17.30
N LEU A 4 11.94 7.18 18.44
CA LEU A 4 11.50 5.78 18.46
C LEU A 4 10.07 5.62 17.92
N LEU A 5 9.14 6.51 18.31
CA LEU A 5 7.77 6.49 17.81
C LEU A 5 7.69 6.71 16.30
N LEU A 6 8.48 7.65 15.76
CA LEU A 6 8.57 7.88 14.31
C LEU A 6 9.13 6.66 13.58
N THR A 7 10.16 6.02 14.14
CA THR A 7 10.73 4.80 13.56
C THR A 7 9.71 3.66 13.56
N ILE A 8 9.03 3.42 14.66
CA ILE A 8 7.99 2.37 14.76
C ILE A 8 6.90 2.63 13.73
N PHE A 9 6.38 3.86 13.66
CA PHE A 9 5.37 4.23 12.67
C PHE A 9 5.88 4.02 11.25
N ALA A 10 7.09 4.48 10.91
CA ALA A 10 7.67 4.34 9.58
C ALA A 10 7.81 2.86 9.17
N VAL A 11 8.29 2.00 10.07
CA VAL A 11 8.45 0.57 9.80
C VAL A 11 7.09 -0.09 9.55
N LEU A 12 6.11 0.13 10.45
CA LEU A 12 4.77 -0.44 10.30
C LEU A 12 4.10 0.04 9.01
N TRP A 13 4.23 1.32 8.68
CA TRP A 13 3.63 1.87 7.48
C TRP A 13 4.32 1.39 6.21
N ALA A 14 5.65 1.24 6.22
CA ALA A 14 6.39 0.66 5.12
C ALA A 14 5.96 -0.79 4.85
N ILE A 15 5.70 -1.59 5.89
CA ILE A 15 5.17 -2.95 5.76
C ILE A 15 3.82 -2.92 5.02
N VAL A 16 2.89 -2.04 5.41
CA VAL A 16 1.58 -1.91 4.75
C VAL A 16 1.75 -1.55 3.27
N LEU A 17 2.62 -0.58 2.96
CA LEU A 17 2.87 -0.16 1.58
C LEU A 17 3.50 -1.28 0.73
N VAL A 18 4.42 -2.05 1.31
CA VAL A 18 5.04 -3.21 0.64
C VAL A 18 4.02 -4.31 0.41
N LEU A 19 3.15 -4.61 1.38
CA LEU A 19 2.10 -5.62 1.22
C LEU A 19 1.13 -5.24 0.09
N VAL A 20 0.62 -4.01 0.11
CA VAL A 20 -0.41 -3.57 -0.84
C VAL A 20 0.19 -3.28 -2.22
N GLY A 21 1.30 -2.56 -2.29
CA GLY A 21 2.00 -2.27 -3.54
C GLY A 21 2.63 -3.53 -4.14
N GLY A 22 3.19 -4.39 -3.30
CA GLY A 22 3.72 -5.69 -3.71
C GLY A 22 2.63 -6.58 -4.29
N ARG A 23 1.45 -6.67 -3.67
CA ARG A 23 0.29 -7.39 -4.23
C ARG A 23 -0.05 -6.87 -5.63
N PHE A 24 -0.17 -5.56 -5.80
CA PHE A 24 -0.49 -4.95 -7.09
C PHE A 24 0.53 -5.34 -8.16
N VAL A 25 1.83 -5.17 -7.87
CA VAL A 25 2.92 -5.52 -8.80
C VAL A 25 2.94 -7.03 -9.10
N ALA A 26 2.78 -7.88 -8.08
CA ALA A 26 2.78 -9.33 -8.24
C ALA A 26 1.63 -9.81 -9.12
N LEU A 27 0.41 -9.29 -8.90
CA LEU A 27 -0.74 -9.59 -9.76
C LEU A 27 -0.50 -9.08 -11.18
N LEU A 28 -0.04 -7.84 -11.34
CA LEU A 28 0.20 -7.23 -12.65
C LEU A 28 1.27 -7.98 -13.46
N ALA A 29 2.31 -8.48 -12.78
CA ALA A 29 3.40 -9.23 -13.38
C ALA A 29 3.06 -10.71 -13.63
N GLY A 30 1.89 -11.21 -13.19
CA GLY A 30 1.54 -12.62 -13.32
C GLY A 30 2.44 -13.52 -12.45
N ALA A 31 2.74 -13.09 -11.22
CA ALA A 31 3.58 -13.84 -10.30
C ALA A 31 3.03 -15.25 -10.02
N ASN A 32 3.95 -16.21 -9.84
CA ASN A 32 3.59 -17.61 -9.62
C ASN A 32 2.76 -17.79 -8.34
N GLN A 33 1.49 -18.19 -8.48
CA GLN A 33 0.58 -18.40 -7.36
C GLN A 33 0.89 -19.66 -6.55
N ASP A 34 1.69 -20.58 -7.09
CA ASP A 34 2.15 -21.77 -6.34
C ASP A 34 3.33 -21.45 -5.40
N SER A 35 3.88 -20.23 -5.47
CA SER A 35 4.96 -19.79 -4.58
C SER A 35 4.40 -19.41 -3.21
N GLU A 36 4.92 -20.03 -2.15
CA GLU A 36 4.58 -19.72 -0.75
C GLU A 36 4.77 -18.23 -0.44
N LEU A 37 5.82 -17.59 -0.99
CA LEU A 37 6.05 -16.16 -0.81
C LEU A 37 4.89 -15.30 -1.37
N ILE A 38 4.37 -15.68 -2.54
CA ILE A 38 3.30 -14.95 -3.22
C ILE A 38 1.96 -15.19 -2.54
N GLN A 39 1.69 -16.42 -2.08
CA GLN A 39 0.51 -16.74 -1.29
C GLN A 39 0.48 -15.93 0.01
N ASN A 40 1.59 -15.94 0.76
CA ASN A 40 1.72 -15.12 1.97
C ASN A 40 1.54 -13.62 1.66
N LEU A 41 2.13 -13.11 0.58
CA LEU A 41 1.90 -11.73 0.18
C LEU A 41 0.40 -11.44 -0.05
N TYR A 42 -0.32 -12.33 -0.72
CA TYR A 42 -1.76 -12.16 -1.01
C TYR A 42 -2.63 -12.26 0.23
N ASP A 43 -2.38 -13.21 1.12
CA ASP A 43 -3.14 -13.41 2.35
C ASP A 43 -2.99 -12.22 3.30
N TRP A 44 -1.75 -11.77 3.51
CA TRP A 44 -1.45 -10.68 4.43
C TRP A 44 -1.89 -9.32 3.87
N SER A 45 -1.84 -9.15 2.55
CA SER A 45 -2.32 -7.92 1.89
C SER A 45 -3.84 -7.85 1.77
N GLU A 46 -4.57 -8.98 1.78
CA GLU A 46 -6.03 -9.00 1.57
C GLU A 46 -6.75 -8.11 2.57
N PHE A 47 -6.39 -8.19 3.86
CA PHE A 47 -6.98 -7.36 4.91
C PHE A 47 -6.91 -5.86 4.57
N TRP A 48 -5.79 -5.41 4.02
CA TRP A 48 -5.55 -4.01 3.69
C TRP A 48 -6.22 -3.57 2.39
N VAL A 49 -6.45 -4.48 1.45
CA VAL A 49 -7.03 -4.17 0.13
C VAL A 49 -8.56 -4.32 0.13
N LYS A 50 -9.11 -5.19 0.98
CA LYS A 50 -10.54 -5.51 1.04
C LYS A 50 -11.48 -4.29 1.11
N PRO A 51 -11.18 -3.21 1.85
CA PRO A 51 -12.05 -2.02 1.86
C PRO A 51 -12.23 -1.38 0.48
N PHE A 52 -11.29 -1.59 -0.44
CA PHE A 52 -11.27 -1.00 -1.78
C PHE A 52 -11.87 -1.90 -2.86
N PHE A 53 -12.33 -3.11 -2.51
CA PHE A 53 -12.99 -4.01 -3.46
C PHE A 53 -14.28 -3.39 -4.00
N ASN A 54 -14.47 -3.51 -5.32
CA ASN A 54 -15.61 -2.98 -6.07
C ASN A 54 -15.83 -1.46 -5.92
N MET A 55 -14.85 -0.71 -5.42
CA MET A 55 -14.91 0.75 -5.40
C MET A 55 -15.08 1.27 -6.83
N PHE A 56 -16.03 2.21 -6.99
CA PHE A 56 -16.36 2.83 -8.28
C PHE A 56 -16.79 1.84 -9.38
N GLY A 57 -17.22 0.63 -9.03
CA GLY A 57 -17.62 -0.40 -10.00
C GLY A 57 -16.45 -0.94 -10.84
N LEU A 58 -15.21 -0.75 -10.38
CA LEU A 58 -14.02 -1.23 -11.07
C LEU A 58 -13.83 -2.73 -10.82
N ALA A 59 -13.77 -3.50 -11.90
CA ALA A 59 -13.52 -4.94 -11.86
C ALA A 59 -12.07 -5.27 -12.25
N ASN A 60 -11.59 -6.42 -11.78
CA ASN A 60 -10.29 -6.96 -12.16
C ASN A 60 -10.26 -7.26 -13.67
N LYS A 61 -9.12 -7.01 -14.31
CA LYS A 61 -8.92 -7.26 -15.74
C LYS A 61 -7.65 -8.04 -15.97
N GLY A 62 -7.72 -9.10 -16.78
CA GLY A 62 -6.52 -9.77 -17.27
C GLY A 62 -5.69 -8.84 -18.14
N VAL A 63 -4.36 -8.95 -18.04
CA VAL A 63 -3.41 -8.25 -18.91
C VAL A 63 -3.04 -9.18 -20.06
N GLU A 64 -3.23 -8.69 -21.28
CA GLU A 64 -2.97 -9.47 -22.50
C GLU A 64 -1.50 -9.92 -22.56
N ASN A 65 -1.28 -11.17 -22.95
CA ASN A 65 0.04 -11.76 -23.21
C ASN A 65 1.01 -11.86 -22.01
N THR A 66 0.58 -11.59 -20.77
CA THR A 66 1.45 -11.72 -19.57
C THR A 66 0.93 -12.71 -18.53
N GLY A 67 -0.34 -13.11 -18.60
CA GLY A 67 -0.98 -13.87 -17.52
C GLY A 67 -1.22 -13.06 -16.25
N GLY A 68 -0.89 -11.75 -16.26
CA GLY A 68 -1.11 -10.84 -15.15
C GLY A 68 -2.56 -10.39 -15.02
N THR A 69 -2.89 -9.82 -13.86
CA THR A 69 -4.19 -9.23 -13.56
C THR A 69 -4.00 -7.82 -13.03
N PHE A 70 -4.65 -6.86 -13.67
CA PHE A 70 -4.84 -5.54 -13.13
C PHE A 70 -5.97 -5.59 -12.09
N GLU A 71 -5.63 -5.45 -10.81
CA GLU A 71 -6.57 -5.35 -9.69
C GLU A 71 -6.67 -3.88 -9.25
N PRO A 72 -7.74 -3.16 -9.63
CA PRO A 72 -7.88 -1.74 -9.30
C PRO A 72 -7.87 -1.46 -7.79
N ALA A 73 -8.37 -2.40 -6.99
CA ALA A 73 -8.45 -2.27 -5.54
C ALA A 73 -7.08 -2.14 -4.87
N SER A 74 -6.07 -2.94 -5.29
CA SER A 74 -4.72 -2.83 -4.70
C SER A 74 -4.01 -1.55 -5.13
N LEU A 75 -4.25 -1.07 -6.36
CA LEU A 75 -3.76 0.25 -6.78
C LEU A 75 -4.36 1.38 -5.94
N LEU A 76 -5.68 1.36 -5.74
CA LEU A 76 -6.38 2.35 -4.92
C LEU A 76 -5.91 2.30 -3.46
N ALA A 77 -5.81 1.09 -2.90
CA ALA A 77 -5.30 0.89 -1.55
C ALA A 77 -3.88 1.46 -1.40
N PHE A 78 -2.98 1.20 -2.35
CA PHE A 78 -1.62 1.74 -2.33
C PHE A 78 -1.63 3.27 -2.34
N ALA A 79 -2.39 3.89 -3.25
CA ALA A 79 -2.49 5.33 -3.35
C ALA A 79 -3.02 5.97 -2.07
N VAL A 80 -4.09 5.41 -1.50
CA VAL A 80 -4.71 5.92 -0.27
C VAL A 80 -3.77 5.77 0.92
N TYR A 81 -3.15 4.62 1.12
CA TYR A 81 -2.21 4.43 2.23
C TYR A 81 -0.95 5.27 2.07
N LEU A 82 -0.49 5.52 0.84
CA LEU A 82 0.63 6.44 0.61
C LEU A 82 0.29 7.87 1.06
N ILE A 83 -0.87 8.38 0.65
CA ILE A 83 -1.33 9.73 0.99
C ILE A 83 -1.58 9.85 2.50
N VAL A 84 -2.31 8.92 3.10
CA VAL A 84 -2.62 8.92 4.53
C VAL A 84 -1.34 8.80 5.36
N GLY A 85 -0.40 7.93 4.96
CA GLY A 85 0.89 7.79 5.63
C GLY A 85 1.71 9.06 5.60
N ALA A 86 1.81 9.70 4.44
CA ALA A 86 2.51 10.97 4.30
C ALA A 86 1.89 12.07 5.17
N PHE A 87 0.55 12.13 5.23
CA PHE A 87 -0.16 13.09 6.07
C PHE A 87 0.09 12.85 7.57
N VAL A 88 -0.03 11.60 8.04
CA VAL A 88 0.26 11.25 9.44
C VAL A 88 1.72 11.51 9.77
N TRP A 89 2.66 11.17 8.89
CA TRP A 89 4.08 11.47 9.05
C TRP A 89 4.34 12.96 9.20
N MET A 90 3.71 13.81 8.39
CA MET A 90 3.85 15.26 8.46
C MET A 90 3.43 15.81 9.84
N ILE A 91 2.36 15.27 10.41
CA ILE A 91 1.88 15.65 11.75
C ILE A 91 2.87 15.19 12.82
N LEU A 92 3.26 13.90 12.82
CA LEU A 92 4.12 13.32 13.85
C LEU A 92 5.55 13.90 13.82
N SER A 93 6.07 14.18 12.63
CA SER A 93 7.39 14.79 12.43
C SER A 93 7.42 16.28 12.76
N GLY A 94 6.26 16.90 13.05
CA GLY A 94 6.16 18.32 13.38
C GLY A 94 6.58 19.25 12.23
N ALA A 95 6.75 18.72 11.02
CA ALA A 95 7.15 19.47 9.83
C ALA A 95 6.14 20.59 9.48
N ALA A 96 4.87 20.38 9.83
CA ALA A 96 3.83 21.40 9.70
C ALA A 96 4.13 22.65 10.56
N PHE A 97 4.61 22.47 11.79
CA PHE A 97 4.80 23.56 12.75
C PHE A 97 6.08 24.37 12.50
N THR A 98 7.16 23.72 12.03
CA THR A 98 8.40 24.41 11.64
C THR A 98 8.20 25.32 10.43
N ARG A 99 7.36 24.94 9.47
CA ARG A 99 7.13 25.76 8.25
C ARG A 99 6.40 27.08 8.55
N PHE A 100 5.50 27.13 9.53
CA PHE A 100 4.80 28.35 9.94
C PHE A 100 5.62 29.27 10.85
N ARG A 101 6.62 28.76 11.56
CA ARG A 101 7.51 29.58 12.41
C ARG A 101 8.52 30.42 11.60
N HIS A 102 8.76 30.04 10.35
CA HIS A 102 9.72 30.71 9.45
C HIS A 102 9.05 31.49 8.31
N ALA A 103 7.72 31.60 8.31
CA ALA A 103 6.93 32.45 7.41
C ALA A 103 6.47 33.71 8.17
#